data_AF-A0A820W4Q4-F1
#
_entry.id   AF-A0A820W4Q4-F1
#
_cell.length_a   1.000
_cell.length_b   1.000
_cell.length_c   1.000
_cell.angle_alpha   90.00
_cell.angle_beta   90.00
_cell.angle_gamma   90.00
#
_symmetry.space_group_name_H-M   'P 1'
#
loop_
_entity.id
_entity.type
_entity.pdbx_description
1 polymer ?
#
loop_
_entity_poly.entity_id
_entity_poly.type
_entity_poly.pdbx_seq_one_letter_code
_entity_poly.pdbx_strand_id
1 'polypeptide(L)'
;EADTREEIEEHWKWIEEYLMPTLGGIDAGIDVTDYVECKIKSLCAQVDEAEIDDFESEKFKNAIKKFHKLFNVPVDEKLVTYYSCSYWRGRVPRQGWLYLSVNYLCFYSYLLGKDITIVLKFTDITSLERVQAYLSETIRVGTRFHVHDFSMFRNIEETYQMMEQLANFAAKKLLSEKGAFREEEYFPAVTKYV
;
A
#
# COMPACT_ATOMS: atom_id res chain seq x y z
N GLU A 1 31.37 10.57 -8.64
CA GLU A 1 32.78 10.99 -8.49
C GLU A 1 33.64 10.13 -9.42
N ALA A 2 34.94 10.40 -9.58
CA ALA A 2 35.83 9.47 -10.29
C ALA A 2 36.29 8.39 -9.30
N ASP A 3 36.02 7.11 -9.60
CA ASP A 3 36.39 5.97 -8.75
C ASP A 3 37.90 5.99 -8.50
N THR A 4 38.29 5.91 -7.23
CA THR A 4 39.71 5.93 -6.86
C THR A 4 40.37 4.59 -7.19
N ARG A 5 41.66 4.60 -7.49
CA ARG A 5 42.39 3.37 -7.84
C ARG A 5 42.28 2.29 -6.74
N GLU A 6 42.24 2.71 -5.49
CA GLU A 6 42.10 1.82 -4.33
C GLU A 6 40.73 1.11 -4.34
N GLU A 7 39.67 1.82 -4.67
CA GLU A 7 38.30 1.31 -4.77
C GLU A 7 38.15 0.30 -5.92
N ILE A 8 38.81 0.56 -7.05
CA ILE A 8 38.88 -0.38 -8.17
C ILE A 8 39.63 -1.66 -7.77
N GLU A 9 40.72 -1.53 -7.00
CA GLU A 9 41.51 -2.68 -6.53
C GLU A 9 40.72 -3.52 -5.50
N GLU A 10 39.92 -2.90 -4.63
CA GLU A 10 39.00 -3.62 -3.72
C GLU A 10 37.92 -4.38 -4.49
N HIS A 11 37.28 -3.75 -5.48
CA HIS A 11 36.28 -4.40 -6.33
C HIS A 11 36.88 -5.56 -7.13
N TRP A 12 38.10 -5.40 -7.67
CA TRP A 12 38.79 -6.47 -8.39
C TRP A 12 39.08 -7.67 -7.49
N LYS A 13 39.53 -7.42 -6.25
CA LYS A 13 39.84 -8.47 -5.28
C LYS A 13 38.59 -9.25 -4.87
N TRP A 14 37.45 -8.57 -4.72
CA TRP A 14 36.16 -9.23 -4.48
C TRP A 14 35.76 -10.13 -5.66
N ILE A 15 35.90 -9.65 -6.90
CA ILE A 15 35.60 -10.47 -8.09
C ILE A 15 36.49 -11.71 -8.12
N GLU A 16 37.79 -11.58 -7.84
CA GLU A 16 38.69 -12.73 -7.78
C GLU A 16 38.30 -13.75 -6.70
N GLU A 17 37.89 -13.28 -5.52
CA GLU A 17 37.55 -14.16 -4.40
C GLU A 17 36.24 -14.91 -4.60
N TYR A 18 35.22 -14.27 -5.18
CA TYR A 18 33.86 -14.83 -5.23
C TYR A 18 33.46 -15.36 -6.61
N LEU A 19 34.02 -14.83 -7.70
CA LEU A 19 33.63 -15.21 -9.05
C LEU A 19 34.57 -16.26 -9.65
N MET A 20 35.90 -16.08 -9.52
CA MET A 20 36.89 -16.97 -10.16
C MET A 20 36.80 -18.44 -9.72
N PRO A 21 36.48 -18.79 -8.45
CA PRO A 21 36.31 -20.18 -8.05
C PRO A 21 35.15 -20.91 -8.76
N THR A 22 34.15 -20.16 -9.24
CA THR A 22 33.00 -20.73 -9.97
C THR A 22 33.32 -21.02 -11.44
N LEU A 23 34.43 -20.48 -11.95
CA LEU A 23 34.85 -20.61 -13.35
C LEU A 23 35.74 -21.83 -13.61
N GLY A 24 36.35 -22.42 -12.58
CA GLY A 24 37.32 -23.52 -12.70
C GLY A 24 36.76 -24.86 -13.19
N GLY A 25 35.45 -24.98 -13.39
CA GLY A 25 34.78 -26.21 -13.84
C GLY A 25 33.99 -26.10 -15.15
N ILE A 26 34.06 -24.97 -15.87
CA ILE A 26 33.27 -24.74 -17.08
C ILE A 26 34.16 -25.02 -18.30
N ASP A 27 33.95 -26.19 -18.94
CA ASP A 27 34.60 -26.55 -20.20
C ASP A 27 34.15 -25.63 -21.34
N ALA A 28 35.01 -25.46 -22.35
CA ALA A 28 35.01 -24.41 -23.38
C ALA A 28 33.78 -24.34 -24.33
N GLY A 29 32.69 -25.02 -24.02
CA GLY A 29 31.47 -25.13 -24.85
C GLY A 29 30.28 -24.29 -24.39
N ILE A 30 30.31 -23.71 -23.18
CA ILE A 30 29.32 -22.73 -22.72
C ILE A 30 30.04 -21.39 -22.66
N ASP A 31 29.50 -20.37 -23.32
CA ASP A 31 30.08 -19.03 -23.31
C ASP A 31 30.14 -18.56 -21.85
N VAL A 32 31.35 -18.56 -21.30
CA VAL A 32 31.64 -18.16 -19.91
C VAL A 32 31.05 -16.77 -19.63
N THR A 33 30.95 -15.95 -20.67
CA THR A 33 30.30 -14.64 -20.65
C THR A 33 28.82 -14.74 -20.28
N ASP A 34 28.05 -15.66 -20.87
CA ASP A 34 26.62 -15.82 -20.61
C ASP A 34 26.37 -16.29 -19.17
N TYR A 35 27.23 -17.19 -18.66
CA TYR A 35 27.14 -17.67 -17.28
C TYR A 35 27.44 -16.56 -16.28
N VAL A 36 28.54 -15.82 -16.48
CA VAL A 36 28.93 -14.69 -15.61
C VAL A 36 27.87 -13.58 -15.69
N GLU A 37 27.38 -13.26 -16.89
CA GLU A 37 26.33 -12.26 -17.08
C GLU A 37 25.03 -12.67 -16.38
N CYS A 38 24.61 -13.93 -16.50
CA CYS A 38 23.46 -14.45 -15.76
C CYS A 38 23.67 -14.39 -14.25
N LYS A 39 24.88 -14.70 -13.76
CA LYS A 39 25.19 -14.69 -12.34
C LYS A 39 25.19 -13.27 -11.78
N ILE A 40 25.78 -12.31 -12.48
CA ILE A 40 25.77 -10.89 -12.12
C ILE A 40 24.34 -10.36 -12.12
N LYS A 41 23.57 -10.59 -13.19
CA LYS A 41 22.15 -10.18 -13.27
C LYS A 41 21.33 -10.75 -12.11
N SER A 42 21.55 -12.01 -11.75
CA SER A 42 20.87 -12.66 -10.63
C SER A 42 21.27 -12.07 -9.27
N LEU A 43 22.54 -11.71 -9.08
CA LEU A 43 23.02 -11.09 -7.85
C LEU A 43 22.49 -9.64 -7.71
N CYS A 44 22.54 -8.85 -8.78
CA CYS A 44 21.96 -7.51 -8.80
C CYS A 44 20.45 -7.55 -8.49
N ALA A 45 19.70 -8.48 -9.08
CA ALA A 45 18.27 -8.61 -8.81
C ALA A 45 17.99 -8.94 -7.32
N GLN A 46 18.83 -9.76 -6.68
CA GLN A 46 18.69 -10.09 -5.26
C GLN A 46 19.01 -8.90 -4.36
N VAL A 47 20.03 -8.10 -4.70
CA VAL A 47 20.37 -6.88 -3.97
C VAL A 47 19.26 -5.85 -4.12
N ASP A 48 18.77 -5.62 -5.34
CA ASP A 48 17.66 -4.70 -5.61
C ASP A 48 16.39 -5.13 -4.85
N GLU A 49 16.01 -6.41 -4.88
CA GLU A 49 14.83 -6.91 -4.16
C GLU A 49 14.97 -6.75 -2.64
N ALA A 50 16.14 -7.05 -2.06
CA ALA A 50 16.37 -6.93 -0.63
C ALA A 50 16.37 -5.46 -0.17
N GLU A 51 16.98 -4.55 -0.93
CA GLU A 51 16.97 -3.12 -0.62
C GLU A 51 15.58 -2.50 -0.79
N ILE A 52 14.82 -2.92 -1.81
CA ILE A 52 13.43 -2.49 -2.01
C ILE A 52 12.54 -2.98 -0.86
N ASP A 53 12.68 -4.24 -0.44
CA ASP A 53 11.89 -4.81 0.67
C ASP A 53 12.20 -4.09 2.00
N ASP A 54 13.48 -3.87 2.33
CA ASP A 54 13.84 -3.14 3.56
C ASP A 54 13.35 -1.68 3.52
N PHE A 55 13.45 -1.02 2.37
CA PHE A 55 12.94 0.35 2.20
C PHE A 55 11.42 0.45 2.31
N GLU A 56 10.67 -0.45 1.67
CA GLU A 56 9.21 -0.51 1.78
C GLU A 56 8.76 -0.88 3.21
N SER A 57 9.48 -1.79 3.87
CA SER A 57 9.31 -2.13 5.28
C SER A 57 9.50 -0.91 6.18
N GLU A 58 10.57 -0.13 5.98
CA GLU A 58 10.84 1.05 6.79
C GLU A 58 9.84 2.19 6.53
N LYS A 59 9.40 2.39 5.28
CA LYS A 59 8.29 3.30 4.96
C LYS A 59 7.02 2.89 5.69
N PHE A 60 6.68 1.61 5.67
CA PHE A 60 5.48 1.10 6.32
C PHE A 60 5.54 1.28 7.85
N LYS A 61 6.68 0.98 8.49
CA LYS A 61 6.90 1.27 9.93
C LYS A 61 6.70 2.75 10.24
N ASN A 62 7.21 3.64 9.39
CA ASN A 62 7.01 5.08 9.55
C ASN A 62 5.55 5.51 9.32
N ALA A 63 4.83 4.87 8.41
CA ALA A 63 3.41 5.08 8.22
C ALA A 63 2.60 4.70 9.47
N ILE A 64 2.91 3.59 10.13
CA ILE A 64 2.29 3.19 11.41
C ILE A 64 2.52 4.25 12.49
N LYS A 65 3.76 4.73 12.66
CA LYS A 65 4.09 5.78 13.63
C LYS A 65 3.32 7.07 13.36
N LYS A 66 3.16 7.45 12.09
CA LYS A 66 2.36 8.62 11.69
C LYS A 66 0.87 8.40 11.94
N PHE A 67 0.35 7.22 11.61
CA PHE A 67 -1.06 6.86 11.77
C PHE A 67 -1.53 7.10 13.21
N HIS A 68 -0.88 6.53 14.23
CA HIS A 68 -1.28 6.74 15.63
C HIS A 68 -1.07 8.16 16.15
N LYS A 69 -0.17 8.94 15.53
CA LYS A 69 0.05 10.35 15.90
C LYS A 69 -0.99 11.28 15.28
N LEU A 70 -1.40 10.99 14.04
CA LEU A 70 -2.32 11.83 13.26
C LEU A 70 -3.77 11.57 13.63
N PHE A 71 -4.11 10.32 13.91
CA PHE A 71 -5.48 9.90 14.17
C PHE A 71 -5.61 9.45 15.61
N ASN A 72 -6.60 10.00 16.33
CA ASN A 72 -6.94 9.60 17.70
C ASN A 72 -7.70 8.26 17.71
N VAL A 73 -7.07 7.22 17.17
CA VAL A 73 -7.56 5.83 17.14
C VAL A 73 -7.06 5.06 18.35
N PRO A 74 -7.69 3.92 18.71
CA PRO A 74 -7.18 3.05 19.76
C PRO A 74 -5.71 2.65 19.55
N VAL A 75 -4.96 2.50 20.65
CA VAL A 75 -3.52 2.19 20.61
C VAL A 75 -3.26 0.80 20.01
N ASP A 76 -4.21 -0.11 20.15
CA ASP A 76 -4.21 -1.48 19.60
C ASP A 76 -4.74 -1.56 18.16
N GLU A 77 -5.18 -0.43 17.57
CA GLU A 77 -5.64 -0.40 16.19
C GLU A 77 -4.49 -0.70 15.23
N LYS A 78 -4.69 -1.66 14.32
CA LYS A 78 -3.62 -2.11 13.41
C LYS A 78 -3.81 -1.51 12.04
N LEU A 79 -2.81 -0.75 11.58
CA LEU A 79 -2.73 -0.30 10.19
C LEU A 79 -2.54 -1.51 9.27
N VAL A 80 -3.37 -1.59 8.23
CA VAL A 80 -3.31 -2.64 7.20
C VAL A 80 -2.51 -2.14 6.00
N THR A 81 -2.87 -0.96 5.49
CA THR A 81 -2.19 -0.35 4.33
C THR A 81 -2.48 1.16 4.26
N TYR A 82 -1.82 1.86 3.34
CA TYR A 82 -2.06 3.27 3.08
C TYR A 82 -1.84 3.61 1.60
N TYR A 83 -2.62 4.58 1.10
CA TYR A 83 -2.63 4.98 -0.30
C TYR A 83 -2.54 6.51 -0.43
N SER A 84 -1.75 7.00 -1.39
CA SER A 84 -1.82 8.40 -1.80
C SER A 84 -3.10 8.62 -2.59
N CYS A 85 -3.84 9.69 -2.26
CA CYS A 85 -5.06 10.06 -2.97
C CYS A 85 -5.37 11.55 -2.77
N SER A 86 -6.51 11.98 -3.29
CA SER A 86 -7.06 13.30 -3.05
C SER A 86 -8.47 13.23 -2.47
N TYR A 87 -8.75 14.05 -1.47
CA TYR A 87 -10.08 14.21 -0.89
C TYR A 87 -10.77 15.46 -1.46
N TRP A 88 -12.03 15.31 -1.86
CA TRP A 88 -12.84 16.40 -2.39
C TRP A 88 -13.68 17.04 -1.29
N ARG A 89 -13.43 18.34 -1.05
CA ARG A 89 -14.28 19.21 -0.23
C ARG A 89 -14.59 20.48 -1.00
N GLY A 90 -15.67 20.45 -1.78
CA GLY A 90 -16.01 21.51 -2.73
C GLY A 90 -15.30 21.32 -4.07
N ARG A 91 -14.82 22.40 -4.67
CA ARG A 91 -14.30 22.38 -6.06
C ARG A 91 -12.82 22.03 -6.19
N VAL A 92 -12.05 22.06 -5.10
CA VAL A 92 -10.59 21.86 -5.14
C VAL A 92 -10.24 20.61 -4.34
N PRO A 93 -9.56 19.62 -4.96
CA PRO A 93 -9.11 18.43 -4.26
C PRO A 93 -7.96 18.77 -3.32
N ARG A 94 -7.88 18.06 -2.21
CA ARG A 94 -6.73 18.11 -1.30
C ARG A 94 -5.96 16.81 -1.37
N GLN A 95 -4.74 16.86 -1.88
CA GLN A 95 -3.85 15.72 -1.91
C GLN A 95 -3.46 15.32 -0.48
N GLY A 96 -3.47 14.02 -0.21
CA GLY A 96 -3.18 13.47 1.10
C GLY A 96 -2.99 11.97 1.06
N TRP A 97 -3.13 11.37 2.24
CA TRP A 97 -2.91 9.95 2.46
C TRP A 97 -4.14 9.34 3.12
N LEU A 98 -4.65 8.28 2.49
CA LEU A 98 -5.68 7.40 3.03
C LEU A 98 -4.99 6.25 3.77
N TYR A 99 -5.28 6.10 5.05
CA TYR A 99 -4.81 5.02 5.90
C TYR A 99 -5.98 4.07 6.16
N LEU A 100 -5.78 2.79 5.87
CA LEU A 100 -6.76 1.74 6.12
C LEU A 100 -6.24 0.86 7.25
N SER A 101 -7.01 0.78 8.32
CA SER A 101 -6.76 -0.07 9.48
C SER A 101 -7.85 -1.15 9.59
N VAL A 102 -7.75 -2.03 10.57
CA VAL A 102 -8.71 -3.12 10.77
C VAL A 102 -10.14 -2.58 10.94
N ASN A 103 -10.31 -1.48 11.69
CA ASN A 103 -11.63 -0.94 12.02
C ASN A 103 -11.90 0.46 11.43
N TYR A 104 -10.88 1.19 10.98
CA TYR A 104 -11.02 2.58 10.51
C TYR A 104 -10.46 2.83 9.12
N LEU A 105 -11.16 3.70 8.40
CA LEU A 105 -10.68 4.47 7.26
C LEU A 105 -10.32 5.87 7.73
N CYS A 106 -9.06 6.26 7.58
CA CYS A 106 -8.56 7.55 8.01
C CYS A 106 -7.93 8.31 6.84
N PHE A 107 -8.14 9.61 6.74
CA PHE A 107 -7.49 10.44 5.73
C PHE A 107 -6.85 11.66 6.37
N TYR A 108 -5.62 11.96 5.95
CA TYR A 108 -4.91 13.18 6.35
C TYR A 108 -4.36 13.93 5.14
N SER A 109 -4.55 15.24 5.14
CA SER A 109 -3.93 16.17 4.19
C SER A 109 -3.46 17.42 4.91
N TYR A 110 -2.33 17.96 4.49
CA TYR A 110 -1.85 19.27 4.92
C TYR A 110 -1.48 20.09 3.68
N LEU A 111 -2.24 21.14 3.42
CA LEU A 111 -2.05 22.00 2.26
C LEU A 111 -2.26 23.46 2.66
N LEU A 112 -1.29 24.32 2.32
CA LEU A 112 -1.31 25.77 2.58
C LEU A 112 -1.61 26.12 4.05
N GLY A 113 -0.94 25.46 4.99
CA GLY A 113 -1.10 25.73 6.42
C GLY A 113 -2.42 25.23 7.04
N LYS A 114 -3.22 24.47 6.28
CA LYS A 114 -4.49 23.91 6.76
C LYS A 114 -4.45 22.40 6.67
N ASP A 115 -4.56 21.73 7.80
CA ASP A 115 -4.78 20.30 7.87
C ASP A 115 -6.27 19.94 7.67
N ILE A 116 -6.51 18.74 7.17
CA ILE A 116 -7.80 18.05 7.24
C ILE A 116 -7.54 16.64 7.69
N THR A 117 -8.32 16.21 8.68
CA THR A 117 -8.32 14.86 9.21
C THR A 117 -9.73 14.30 9.11
N ILE A 118 -9.85 13.09 8.58
CA ILE A 118 -11.10 12.31 8.52
C ILE A 118 -10.82 10.98 9.21
N VAL A 119 -11.72 10.55 10.08
CA VAL A 119 -11.66 9.26 10.76
C VAL A 119 -13.06 8.66 10.72
N LEU A 120 -13.22 7.56 9.98
CA LEU A 120 -14.48 6.85 9.81
C LEU A 120 -14.29 5.40 10.27
N LYS A 121 -15.21 4.89 11.08
CA LYS A 121 -15.27 3.44 11.34
C LYS A 121 -15.89 2.75 10.15
N PHE A 122 -15.39 1.57 9.79
CA PHE A 122 -16.02 0.75 8.75
C PHE A 122 -17.47 0.39 9.09
N THR A 123 -17.82 0.27 10.37
CA THR A 123 -19.20 0.01 10.83
C THR A 123 -20.16 1.18 10.59
N ASP A 124 -19.65 2.39 10.36
CA ASP A 124 -20.45 3.59 10.14
C ASP A 124 -20.61 3.91 8.64
N ILE A 125 -19.89 3.18 7.78
CA ILE A 125 -20.00 3.26 6.32
C ILE A 125 -21.27 2.53 5.88
N THR A 126 -22.14 3.26 5.18
CA THR A 126 -23.43 2.76 4.70
C THR A 126 -23.41 2.44 3.21
N SER A 127 -22.50 3.04 2.46
CA SER A 127 -22.29 2.71 1.04
C SER A 127 -20.83 2.91 0.66
N LEU A 128 -20.37 2.08 -0.26
CA LEU A 128 -19.05 2.16 -0.85
C LEU A 128 -19.17 1.91 -2.35
N GLU A 129 -18.84 2.90 -3.15
CA GLU A 129 -19.11 2.89 -4.59
C GLU A 129 -17.91 3.42 -5.38
N ARG A 130 -17.71 2.90 -6.59
CA ARG A 130 -16.84 3.53 -7.60
C ARG A 130 -17.70 4.28 -8.59
N VAL A 131 -17.39 5.56 -8.77
CA VAL A 131 -18.15 6.46 -9.64
C VAL A 131 -17.20 7.28 -10.50
N GLN A 132 -17.68 7.74 -11.65
CA GLN A 132 -16.99 8.77 -12.43
C GLN A 132 -17.41 10.15 -11.90
N ALA A 133 -16.50 10.85 -11.22
CA ALA A 133 -16.76 12.18 -10.67
C ALA A 133 -15.52 13.08 -10.77
N TYR A 134 -15.72 14.39 -10.89
CA TYR A 134 -14.61 15.36 -11.00
C TYR A 134 -13.62 15.04 -12.13
N LEU A 135 -14.11 14.45 -13.22
CA LEU A 135 -13.29 13.98 -14.36
C LEU A 135 -12.26 12.90 -14.00
N SER A 136 -12.49 12.16 -12.92
CA SER A 136 -11.65 11.06 -12.45
C SER A 136 -12.49 9.91 -11.91
N GLU A 137 -11.95 8.69 -11.92
CA GLU A 137 -12.55 7.64 -11.11
C GLU A 137 -12.40 7.98 -9.62
N THR A 138 -13.50 7.84 -8.89
CA THR A 138 -13.65 8.28 -7.51
C THR A 138 -14.24 7.15 -6.68
N ILE A 139 -13.63 6.86 -5.53
CA ILE A 139 -14.24 6.03 -4.50
C ILE A 139 -15.10 6.96 -3.62
N ARG A 140 -16.40 6.72 -3.65
CA ARG A 140 -17.41 7.42 -2.86
C ARG A 140 -17.74 6.59 -1.62
N VAL A 141 -17.50 7.18 -0.45
CA VAL A 141 -17.82 6.59 0.84
C VAL A 141 -19.02 7.32 1.44
N GLY A 142 -20.15 6.64 1.52
CA GLY A 142 -21.34 7.13 2.20
C GLY A 142 -21.34 6.73 3.67
N THR A 143 -21.70 7.68 4.53
CA THR A 143 -22.03 7.46 5.94
C THR A 143 -23.47 7.92 6.18
N ARG A 144 -23.98 7.75 7.40
CA ARG A 144 -25.34 8.21 7.75
C ARG A 144 -25.58 9.71 7.49
N PHE A 145 -24.55 10.55 7.59
CA PHE A 145 -24.69 12.00 7.55
C PHE A 145 -23.90 12.67 6.43
N HIS A 146 -22.87 12.01 5.91
CA HIS A 146 -21.90 12.61 5.01
C HIS A 146 -21.50 11.66 3.89
N VAL A 147 -21.16 12.25 2.74
CA VAL A 147 -20.55 11.57 1.61
C VAL A 147 -19.12 12.09 1.46
N HIS A 148 -18.17 11.16 1.31
CA HIS A 148 -16.76 11.46 1.17
C HIS A 148 -16.25 10.91 -0.17
N ASP A 149 -15.76 11.81 -1.03
CA ASP A 149 -15.23 11.45 -2.34
C ASP A 149 -13.71 11.49 -2.31
N PHE A 150 -13.09 10.36 -2.66
CA PHE A 150 -11.64 10.22 -2.81
C PHE A 150 -11.29 9.84 -4.25
N SER A 151 -10.29 10.49 -4.85
CA SER A 151 -9.86 10.17 -6.22
C SER A 151 -8.34 10.29 -6.38
N MET A 152 -7.84 10.20 -7.62
CA MET A 152 -6.41 10.27 -7.95
C MET A 152 -5.56 9.20 -7.25
N PHE A 153 -6.14 8.00 -7.07
CA PHE A 153 -5.41 6.84 -6.60
C PHE A 153 -4.46 6.33 -7.69
N ARG A 154 -3.30 5.84 -7.30
CA ARG A 154 -2.37 5.16 -8.23
C ARG A 154 -2.98 3.87 -8.78
N ASN A 155 -3.65 3.11 -7.92
CA ASN A 155 -4.36 1.88 -8.26
C ASN A 155 -5.71 1.86 -7.54
N ILE A 156 -6.74 2.40 -8.19
CA ILE A 156 -8.07 2.54 -7.58
C ILE A 156 -8.76 1.19 -7.37
N GLU A 157 -8.53 0.21 -8.26
CA GLU A 157 -9.12 -1.13 -8.16
C GLU A 157 -8.64 -1.82 -6.88
N GLU A 158 -7.33 -1.88 -6.66
CA GLU A 158 -6.73 -2.48 -5.47
C GLU A 158 -7.19 -1.76 -4.20
N THR A 159 -7.20 -0.43 -4.22
CA THR A 159 -7.64 0.38 -3.08
C THR A 159 -9.10 0.08 -2.73
N TYR A 160 -9.97 0.03 -3.74
CA TYR A 160 -11.38 -0.24 -3.57
C TYR A 160 -11.63 -1.66 -3.04
N GLN A 161 -10.97 -2.67 -3.61
CA GLN A 161 -11.05 -4.05 -3.13
C GLN A 161 -10.61 -4.19 -1.67
N MET A 162 -9.53 -3.51 -1.26
CA MET A 162 -9.07 -3.51 0.12
C MET A 162 -10.13 -2.86 1.05
N MET A 163 -10.71 -1.73 0.64
CA MET A 163 -11.77 -1.06 1.40
C MET A 163 -13.03 -1.94 1.54
N GLU A 164 -13.44 -2.65 0.48
CA GLU A 164 -14.54 -3.61 0.53
C GLU A 164 -14.26 -4.78 1.47
N GLN A 165 -13.04 -5.34 1.44
CA GLN A 165 -12.65 -6.43 2.33
C GLN A 165 -12.74 -6.02 3.81
N LEU A 166 -12.25 -4.84 4.15
CA LEU A 166 -12.30 -4.31 5.51
C LEU A 166 -13.73 -3.95 5.96
N ALA A 167 -14.53 -3.36 5.07
CA ALA A 167 -15.94 -3.10 5.35
C ALA A 167 -16.72 -4.39 5.62
N ASN A 168 -16.52 -5.41 4.77
CA ASN A 168 -17.13 -6.74 4.94
C ASN A 168 -16.66 -7.44 6.21
N PHE A 169 -15.37 -7.33 6.55
CA PHE A 169 -14.83 -7.87 7.78
C PHE A 169 -15.47 -7.22 9.01
N ALA A 170 -15.58 -5.89 9.03
CA ALA A 170 -16.24 -5.15 10.10
C ALA A 170 -17.73 -5.51 10.25
N ALA A 171 -18.45 -5.64 9.12
CA ALA A 171 -19.85 -6.07 9.12
C ALA A 171 -20.03 -7.48 9.70
N LYS A 172 -19.20 -8.45 9.27
CA LYS A 172 -19.22 -9.81 9.80
C LYS A 172 -18.90 -9.85 11.30
N LYS A 173 -17.90 -9.08 11.74
CA LYS A 173 -17.55 -8.97 13.17
C LYS A 173 -18.73 -8.42 13.98
N LEU A 174 -19.36 -7.34 13.51
CA LEU A 174 -20.54 -6.76 14.16
C LEU A 174 -21.71 -7.76 14.23
N LEU A 175 -21.96 -8.50 13.16
CA LEU A 175 -22.98 -9.55 13.12
C LEU A 175 -22.64 -10.70 14.07
N SER A 176 -21.37 -11.10 14.18
CA SER A 176 -20.95 -12.14 15.13
C SER A 176 -21.08 -11.70 16.59
N GLU A 177 -20.81 -10.43 16.88
CA GLU A 177 -20.95 -9.84 18.22
C GLU A 177 -22.42 -9.65 18.62
N LYS A 178 -23.28 -9.27 17.65
CA LYS A 178 -24.74 -9.19 17.84
C LYS A 178 -25.44 -10.55 17.73
N GLY A 179 -24.76 -11.52 17.13
CA GLY A 179 -25.21 -12.86 16.76
C GLY A 179 -25.26 -13.88 17.88
N ALA A 180 -25.35 -13.41 19.13
CA ALA A 180 -26.22 -14.05 20.12
C ALA A 180 -27.71 -13.91 19.76
N PHE A 181 -28.09 -13.29 18.63
CA PHE A 181 -29.47 -13.28 18.12
C PHE A 181 -29.57 -13.43 16.59
N ARG A 182 -30.17 -14.56 16.21
CA ARG A 182 -30.93 -14.95 15.00
C ARG A 182 -30.30 -14.73 13.60
N GLU A 183 -29.90 -15.85 13.03
CA GLU A 183 -29.86 -16.12 11.59
C GLU A 183 -31.20 -15.71 10.94
N GLU A 184 -31.23 -14.63 10.16
CA GLU A 184 -32.18 -14.45 9.03
C GLU A 184 -31.94 -13.20 8.16
N GLU A 185 -31.01 -12.30 8.46
CA GLU A 185 -30.73 -11.13 7.60
C GLU A 185 -29.39 -11.25 6.83
N TYR A 186 -29.38 -12.10 5.81
CA TYR A 186 -28.37 -12.00 4.75
C TYR A 186 -28.69 -10.78 3.86
N PHE A 187 -27.73 -9.87 3.71
CA PHE A 187 -27.81 -8.75 2.76
C PHE A 187 -28.09 -9.24 1.34
N PRO A 188 -29.00 -8.60 0.57
CA PRO A 188 -29.19 -8.94 -0.82
C PRO A 188 -27.96 -8.51 -1.63
N ALA A 189 -27.61 -9.34 -2.61
CA ALA A 189 -26.51 -9.11 -3.53
C ALA A 189 -26.56 -7.70 -4.14
N VAL A 190 -25.38 -7.05 -4.19
CA VAL A 190 -25.14 -5.80 -4.92
C VAL A 190 -25.65 -5.99 -6.34
N THR A 191 -26.78 -5.36 -6.64
CA THR A 191 -27.44 -5.48 -7.94
C THR A 191 -26.77 -4.47 -8.87
N LYS A 192 -26.08 -4.98 -9.90
CA LYS A 192 -25.73 -4.20 -11.08
C LYS A 192 -27.02 -3.67 -11.69
N TYR A 193 -27.18 -2.35 -11.74
CA TYR A 193 -28.15 -1.75 -12.65
C TYR A 193 -27.45 -1.35 -13.95
N VAL A 194 -28.16 -1.71 -15.02
CA VAL A 194 -27.88 -1.60 -16.46
C VAL A 194 -27.40 -0.21 -16.86
#